data_AF-A0A1I0MTR9-F1
#
_entry.id   AF-A0A1I0MTR9-F1
#
_cell.length_a   1.000
_cell.length_b   1.000
_cell.length_c   1.000
_cell.angle_alpha   90.00
_cell.angle_beta   90.00
_cell.angle_gamma   90.00
#
_symmetry.space_group_name_H-M   'P 1'
#
loop_
_entity.id
_entity.type
_entity.pdbx_description
1 polymer ?
#
loop_
_entity_poly.entity_id
_entity_poly.type
_entity_poly.pdbx_seq_one_letter_code
_entity_poly.pdbx_strand_id
1 'polypeptide(L)'
;MRLLILLATLSGLTACIAPTPTSTRSAVVVRPDAAGLQVDPVNKRIDFGRSPKGVVPAMDRELGRHAVLPLDGCPAGVVQQLQWDDLVLTFTRERFVGWRDASGRQGQTCA
;
A
#
# COMPACT_ATOMS: atom_id res chain seq x y z
N MET A 1 -72.49 -12.32 -21.39
CA MET A 1 -71.76 -12.39 -20.11
C MET A 1 -70.57 -13.33 -20.26
N ARG A 2 -69.37 -12.78 -20.45
CA ARG A 2 -68.07 -13.45 -20.23
C ARG A 2 -66.97 -12.37 -20.31
N LEU A 3 -66.80 -11.73 -19.16
CA LEU A 3 -65.66 -10.94 -18.73
C LEU A 3 -64.43 -11.87 -18.69
N LEU A 4 -63.27 -11.48 -19.25
CA LEU A 4 -61.94 -12.06 -19.01
C LEU A 4 -60.90 -11.11 -19.65
N ILE A 5 -60.51 -10.05 -18.93
CA ILE A 5 -59.31 -9.94 -18.06
C ILE A 5 -58.08 -9.49 -18.88
N LEU A 6 -57.69 -8.24 -18.61
CA LEU A 6 -56.39 -7.64 -18.94
C LEU A 6 -55.25 -8.49 -18.36
N LEU A 7 -54.23 -8.78 -19.16
CA LEU A 7 -52.85 -8.93 -18.64
C LEU A 7 -51.89 -8.19 -19.56
N ALA A 8 -51.57 -6.97 -19.15
CA ALA A 8 -50.41 -6.22 -19.62
C ALA A 8 -49.14 -6.94 -19.16
N THR A 9 -48.45 -7.61 -20.08
CA THR A 9 -47.15 -8.20 -19.82
C THR A 9 -46.08 -7.11 -19.91
N LEU A 10 -45.75 -6.53 -18.75
CA LEU A 10 -44.57 -5.70 -18.52
C LEU A 10 -43.32 -6.59 -18.71
N SER A 11 -42.67 -6.48 -19.86
CA SER A 11 -41.37 -7.13 -20.11
C SER A 11 -40.29 -6.46 -19.25
N GLY A 12 -39.92 -7.12 -18.16
CA GLY A 12 -38.86 -6.68 -17.26
C GLY A 12 -37.51 -6.59 -17.96
N LEU A 13 -36.83 -5.45 -17.79
CA LEU A 13 -35.42 -5.31 -18.11
C LEU A 13 -34.62 -6.15 -17.11
N THR A 14 -34.21 -7.35 -17.52
CA THR A 14 -33.21 -8.15 -16.80
C THR A 14 -31.85 -7.49 -16.96
N ALA A 15 -31.47 -6.66 -15.99
CA ALA A 15 -30.11 -6.15 -15.85
C ALA A 15 -29.19 -7.33 -15.45
N CYS A 16 -28.41 -7.82 -16.40
CA CYS A 16 -27.28 -8.71 -16.13
C CYS A 16 -26.22 -7.91 -15.35
N ILE A 17 -26.30 -7.91 -14.03
CA ILE A 17 -25.17 -7.51 -13.18
C ILE A 17 -24.10 -8.59 -13.37
N ALA A 18 -23.13 -8.32 -14.24
CA ALA A 18 -21.91 -9.09 -14.28
C ALA A 18 -21.23 -8.95 -12.90
N PRO A 19 -20.88 -10.04 -12.22
CA PRO A 19 -20.11 -9.95 -10.99
C PRO A 19 -18.79 -9.26 -11.33
N THR A 20 -18.55 -8.10 -10.72
CA THR A 20 -17.26 -7.42 -10.78
C THR A 20 -16.21 -8.43 -10.31
N PRO A 21 -15.16 -8.73 -11.09
CA PRO A 21 -14.13 -9.63 -10.62
C PRO A 21 -13.45 -8.99 -9.41
N THR A 22 -13.78 -9.48 -8.21
CA THR A 22 -13.01 -9.19 -7.01
C THR A 22 -11.60 -9.65 -7.29
N SER A 23 -10.70 -8.69 -7.53
CA SER A 23 -9.29 -8.95 -7.76
C SER A 23 -8.75 -9.65 -6.51
N THR A 24 -8.51 -10.95 -6.62
CA THR A 24 -7.80 -11.76 -5.63
C THR A 24 -6.33 -11.36 -5.65
N ARG A 25 -6.00 -10.10 -5.34
CA ARG A 25 -4.60 -9.72 -5.12
C ARG A 25 -4.14 -10.47 -3.88
N SER A 26 -3.20 -11.39 -4.06
CA SER A 26 -2.44 -11.95 -2.95
C SER A 26 -1.95 -10.82 -2.06
N ALA A 27 -2.08 -10.97 -0.74
CA ALA A 27 -1.58 -10.00 0.21
C ALA A 27 -0.09 -9.75 -0.07
N VAL A 28 0.28 -8.49 -0.29
CA VAL A 28 1.68 -8.11 -0.45
C VAL A 28 2.34 -8.12 0.92
N VAL A 29 3.48 -8.79 1.02
CA VAL A 29 4.29 -8.80 2.24
C VAL A 29 5.56 -8.01 1.96
N VAL A 30 5.81 -6.99 2.78
CA VAL A 30 7.07 -6.23 2.75
C VAL A 30 7.94 -6.75 3.87
N ARG A 31 9.08 -7.33 3.50
CA ARG A 31 10.06 -7.91 4.43
C ARG A 31 11.32 -7.07 4.45
N PRO A 32 11.61 -6.37 5.56
CA PRO A 32 12.84 -5.61 5.67
C PRO A 32 14.07 -6.52 5.79
N ASP A 33 15.18 -6.09 5.22
CA ASP A 33 16.47 -6.79 5.30
C ASP A 33 17.66 -5.81 5.31
N ALA A 34 18.88 -6.34 5.31
CA ALA A 34 20.12 -5.57 5.41
C ALA A 34 20.33 -4.56 4.26
N ALA A 35 19.67 -4.74 3.12
CA ALA A 35 19.81 -3.91 1.92
C ALA A 35 18.60 -2.98 1.68
N GLY A 36 17.47 -3.23 2.33
CA GLY A 36 16.26 -2.42 2.20
C GLY A 36 15.01 -3.25 2.46
N LEU A 37 14.14 -3.37 1.46
CA LEU A 37 12.86 -4.09 1.56
C LEU A 37 12.72 -5.10 0.41
N GLN A 38 12.39 -6.34 0.75
CA GLN A 38 11.91 -7.37 -0.16
C GLN A 38 10.38 -7.31 -0.23
N VAL A 39 9.82 -7.40 -1.44
CA VAL A 39 8.38 -7.33 -1.68
C VAL A 39 7.90 -8.63 -2.32
N ASP A 40 7.15 -9.41 -1.56
CA ASP A 40 6.63 -10.72 -1.94
C ASP A 40 5.12 -10.62 -2.25
N PRO A 41 4.57 -11.43 -3.17
CA PRO A 41 5.24 -12.51 -3.94
C PRO A 41 5.88 -12.03 -5.25
N VAL A 42 5.85 -10.73 -5.55
CA VAL A 42 6.33 -10.18 -6.83
C VAL A 42 7.85 -10.20 -6.99
N ASN A 43 8.59 -10.70 -5.99
CA ASN A 43 10.05 -10.79 -5.95
C ASN A 43 10.75 -9.48 -6.34
N LYS A 44 10.15 -8.34 -5.96
CA LYS A 44 10.71 -7.01 -6.21
C LYS A 44 11.47 -6.55 -4.97
N ARG A 45 12.41 -5.64 -5.19
CA ARG A 45 13.24 -5.07 -4.14
C ARG A 45 13.20 -3.56 -4.16
N ILE A 46 13.20 -2.98 -2.97
CA ILE A 46 13.39 -1.55 -2.73
C ILE A 46 14.66 -1.40 -1.92
N ASP A 47 15.77 -1.17 -2.62
CA ASP A 47 17.08 -0.97 -2.00
C ASP A 47 17.22 0.42 -1.38
N PHE A 48 18.09 0.54 -0.39
CA PHE A 48 18.57 1.85 0.06
C PHE A 48 19.10 2.68 -1.11
N GLY A 49 18.85 3.98 -1.05
CA GLY A 49 19.17 4.91 -2.13
C GLY A 49 18.06 5.04 -3.20
N ARG A 50 16.98 4.25 -3.15
CA ARG A 50 15.82 4.47 -4.04
C ARG A 50 15.16 5.82 -3.73
N SER A 51 14.62 6.48 -4.76
CA SER A 51 13.96 7.78 -4.59
C SER A 51 12.64 7.66 -3.81
N PRO A 52 12.37 8.55 -2.83
CA PRO A 52 11.08 8.60 -2.12
C PRO A 52 9.89 8.71 -3.06
N LYS A 53 10.04 9.42 -4.19
CA LYS A 53 8.99 9.58 -5.22
C LYS A 53 8.53 8.26 -5.84
N GLY A 54 9.36 7.23 -5.81
CA GLY A 54 8.99 5.88 -6.26
C GLY A 54 8.59 4.96 -5.11
N VAL A 55 9.24 5.10 -3.95
CA VAL A 55 9.00 4.23 -2.79
C VAL A 55 7.64 4.52 -2.15
N VAL A 56 7.37 5.78 -1.80
CA VAL A 56 6.17 6.13 -1.02
C VAL A 56 4.88 5.78 -1.76
N PRO A 57 4.69 6.11 -3.05
CA PRO A 57 3.47 5.72 -3.76
C PRO A 57 3.35 4.21 -3.97
N ALA A 58 4.48 3.48 -4.02
CA ALA A 58 4.44 2.03 -4.09
C ALA A 58 3.97 1.44 -2.75
N MET A 59 4.55 1.88 -1.64
CA MET A 59 4.14 1.47 -0.30
C MET A 59 2.68 1.83 -0.03
N ASP A 60 2.24 3.04 -0.39
CA ASP A 60 0.85 3.48 -0.20
C ASP A 60 -0.16 2.63 -0.96
N ARG A 61 0.22 2.15 -2.15
CA ARG A 61 -0.62 1.27 -2.97
C ARG A 61 -0.73 -0.13 -2.39
N GLU A 62 0.36 -0.67 -1.84
CA GLU A 62 0.38 -2.05 -1.33
C GLU A 62 -0.07 -2.16 0.13
N LEU A 63 0.28 -1.20 0.98
CA LEU A 63 0.02 -1.22 2.44
C LEU A 63 -1.04 -0.20 2.88
N GLY A 64 -1.56 0.62 1.97
CA GLY A 64 -2.46 1.72 2.32
C GLY A 64 -1.72 2.96 2.79
N ARG A 65 -2.46 3.97 3.26
CA ARG A 65 -1.91 5.31 3.51
C ARG A 65 -0.99 5.33 4.74
N HIS A 66 0.19 5.93 4.59
CA HIS A 66 1.10 6.16 5.72
C HIS A 66 0.65 7.26 6.70
N ALA A 67 1.18 7.17 7.91
CA ALA A 67 1.29 8.29 8.85
C ALA A 67 2.65 8.99 8.71
N VAL A 68 2.68 10.30 8.91
CA VAL A 68 3.93 11.08 9.00
C VAL A 68 4.34 11.16 10.46
N LEU A 69 5.59 10.82 10.76
CA LEU A 69 6.13 10.88 12.13
C LEU A 69 6.98 12.13 12.35
N PRO A 70 7.13 12.60 13.61
CA PRO A 70 8.08 13.65 13.98
C PRO A 70 9.53 13.29 13.60
N LEU A 71 10.38 14.31 13.48
CA LEU A 71 11.79 14.14 13.12
C LEU A 71 12.75 14.29 14.32
N ASP A 72 12.22 14.21 15.53
CA ASP A 72 13.03 14.31 16.75
C ASP A 72 14.07 13.20 16.81
N GLY A 73 15.32 13.55 17.15
CA GLY A 73 16.41 12.59 17.23
C GLY A 73 16.85 11.99 15.89
N CYS A 74 16.41 12.55 14.75
CA CYS A 74 16.85 12.09 13.44
C CYS A 74 18.29 12.56 13.10
N PRO A 75 19.09 11.74 12.38
CA PRO A 75 20.33 12.17 11.78
C PRO A 75 20.16 13.37 10.85
N ALA A 76 21.20 14.21 10.75
CA ALA A 76 21.21 15.34 9.82
C ALA A 76 20.93 14.88 8.37
N GLY A 77 20.07 15.60 7.67
CA GLY A 77 19.69 15.30 6.28
C GLY A 77 18.45 14.40 6.13
N VAL A 78 17.99 13.75 7.20
CA VAL A 78 16.66 13.13 7.23
C VAL A 78 15.61 14.24 7.23
N VAL A 79 14.63 14.13 6.33
CA VAL A 79 13.56 15.13 6.17
C VAL A 79 12.18 14.52 6.29
N GLN A 80 12.07 13.19 6.39
CA GLN A 80 10.80 12.51 6.44
C GLN A 80 10.92 11.13 7.12
N GLN A 81 9.98 10.85 8.02
CA GLN A 81 9.70 9.51 8.54
C GLN A 81 8.25 9.16 8.25
N LEU A 82 8.02 7.98 7.66
CA LEU A 82 6.70 7.51 7.30
C LEU A 82 6.44 6.13 7.90
N GLN A 83 5.24 5.93 8.42
CA GLN A 83 4.84 4.69 9.08
C GLN A 83 3.67 4.01 8.36
N TRP A 84 3.82 2.71 8.11
CA TRP A 84 2.76 1.78 7.72
C TRP A 84 2.70 0.69 8.78
N ASP A 85 1.62 0.63 9.56
CA ASP A 85 1.51 -0.25 10.71
C ASP A 85 2.74 -0.16 11.65
N ASP A 86 3.54 -1.22 11.78
CA ASP A 86 4.77 -1.23 12.58
C ASP A 86 6.04 -0.88 11.78
N LEU A 87 5.95 -0.84 10.45
CA LEU A 87 7.07 -0.51 9.56
C LEU A 87 7.23 1.00 9.42
N VAL A 88 8.39 1.51 9.82
CA VAL A 88 8.78 2.91 9.63
C VAL A 88 9.92 3.02 8.65
N LEU A 89 9.73 3.84 7.61
CA LEU A 89 10.75 4.15 6.62
C LEU A 89 11.27 5.58 6.83
N THR A 90 12.58 5.74 6.71
CA THR A 90 13.29 7.01 6.88
C THR A 90 13.84 7.47 5.54
N PHE A 91 13.64 8.76 5.24
CA PHE A 91 14.05 9.35 3.97
C PHE A 91 14.83 10.65 4.18
N THR A 92 15.84 10.83 3.34
CA THR A 92 16.33 12.16 2.98
C THR A 92 15.46 12.71 1.86
N ARG A 93 15.73 13.94 1.41
CA ARG A 93 14.99 14.56 0.29
C ARG A 93 15.00 13.69 -0.98
N GLU A 94 16.08 12.95 -1.21
CA GLU A 94 16.28 12.22 -2.47
C GLU A 94 16.32 10.71 -2.31
N ARG A 95 16.48 10.18 -1.10
CA ARG A 95 16.82 8.76 -0.89
C ARG A 95 16.04 8.16 0.28
N PHE A 96 15.57 6.93 0.08
CA PHE A 96 15.27 5.98 1.15
C PHE A 96 16.58 5.54 1.81
N VAL A 97 16.71 5.74 3.13
CA VAL A 97 18.00 5.58 3.83
C VAL A 97 17.96 4.64 5.03
N GLY A 98 16.78 4.22 5.48
CA GLY A 98 16.69 3.28 6.58
C GLY A 98 15.26 2.86 6.89
N TRP A 99 15.14 1.76 7.61
CA TRP A 99 13.87 1.23 8.09
C TRP A 99 14.01 0.79 9.55
N ARG A 100 12.88 0.79 10.27
CA ARG A 100 12.74 0.13 11.57
C ARG A 100 11.36 -0.51 11.68
N ASP A 101 11.29 -1.63 12.38
CA ASP A 101 10.06 -2.31 12.76
C ASP A 101 10.24 -2.95 14.15
N ALA A 102 9.34 -3.85 14.54
CA ALA A 102 9.44 -4.56 15.81
C ALA A 102 10.64 -5.54 15.88
N SER A 103 11.16 -5.98 14.74
CA SER A 103 12.25 -6.96 14.64
C SER A 103 13.63 -6.32 14.66
N GLY A 104 13.75 -5.06 14.25
CA GLY A 104 15.02 -4.35 14.27
C GLY A 104 15.01 -3.04 13.50
N ARG A 105 16.22 -2.64 13.09
CA ARG A 105 16.47 -1.43 12.33
C ARG A 105 17.68 -1.59 11.43
N GLN A 106 17.70 -0.91 10.30
CA GLN A 106 18.84 -0.88 9.39
C GLN A 106 18.95 0.47 8.69
N GLY A 107 20.18 0.89 8.39
CA GLY A 107 20.46 2.17 7.74
C GLY A 107 20.36 3.36 8.70
N GLN A 108 20.03 4.54 8.17
CA GLN A 108 19.81 5.73 8.97
C GLN A 108 18.38 5.73 9.50
N THR A 109 18.25 5.66 10.83
CA THR A 109 16.97 5.71 11.54
C THR A 109 17.01 6.79 12.60
N CYS A 110 15.84 7.27 13.00
CA CYS A 110 15.71 8.21 14.09
C CYS A 110 15.66 7.48 15.44
N ALA A 111 15.97 8.20 16.52
CA ALA A 111 16.13 7.67 17.86
C ALA A 111 14.87 6.93 18.37
#